data_AF-A0A918SZZ3-F1
#
_entry.id   AF-A0A918SZZ3-F1
#
_cell.length_a   1.000
_cell.length_b   1.000
_cell.length_c   1.000
_cell.angle_alpha   90.00
_cell.angle_beta   90.00
_cell.angle_gamma   90.00
#
_symmetry.space_group_name_H-M   'P 1'
#
loop_
_entity.id
_entity.type
_entity.pdbx_description
1 polymer ?
#
loop_
_entity_poly.entity_id
_entity_poly.type
_entity_poly.pdbx_seq_one_letter_code
_entity_poly.pdbx_strand_id
1 'polypeptide(L)'
;MALNRREFTQKTAVAGFALTGAVGVLATAPEALAGDERSHGGHGGEHGHGHGHDHHRRLGYGPLVADPDGVLALPEGFTYRVITRTGVTRLESGEFTPSNHDGTATFAGPRGVTYLVNNHELKGARSKWEHPVPLTEGLVYDPAAAGGCTVVEVHRDGTVAEWVGIAGTSTNCAGGRTEWGTWLTCEENSDLAGKNGMTKDHGYVFEVDPRDRRANRDPRPIKAFGRYDHEAVVVDPKTGHAYLTEDASGPNGLFFRWVPPKGFKHGRGRLRTLAADAGVLQAFKCVDSSGRFVDDLSRATRIGTVYGVDWVDVPDRDARTTPVRKQFADGQVTRARKLEGMWWADGGAYVVSSYAREESPGAAHDGQVWFYDPKRRTLTLKVLLGVNAAPEQDGAFDGPDNITVSPYGGLVIAEDGEGVSHLFGATDSGRTYPIARNDLNDSEFTGVVFSPDGDTLYANIQEPGIMVAITGPWRRQPRG
;
A
#
# COMPACT_ATOMS: atom_id res chain seq x y z
N MET A 1 11.98 10.08 -12.03
CA MET A 1 11.40 9.20 -13.07
C MET A 1 11.01 7.92 -12.36
N ALA A 2 9.78 7.87 -11.85
CA ALA A 2 9.15 6.58 -11.56
C ALA A 2 8.82 5.99 -12.94
N LEU A 3 9.55 4.94 -13.32
CA LEU A 3 9.40 4.28 -14.60
C LEU A 3 8.27 3.26 -14.44
N ASN A 4 7.12 3.49 -15.07
CA ASN A 4 6.21 2.39 -15.36
C ASN A 4 6.84 1.52 -16.46
N ARG A 5 6.66 0.19 -16.38
CA ARG A 5 7.36 -0.77 -17.24
C ARG A 5 7.00 -0.69 -18.73
N ARG A 6 5.97 0.06 -19.13
CA ARG A 6 5.57 0.22 -20.55
C ARG A 6 6.62 0.92 -21.43
N GLU A 7 7.52 1.72 -20.85
CA GLU A 7 8.57 2.41 -21.64
C GLU A 7 9.83 1.57 -21.90
N PHE A 8 10.03 0.44 -21.18
CA PHE A 8 11.28 -0.32 -21.27
C PHE A 8 11.29 -1.32 -22.46
N THR A 9 10.14 -1.88 -22.84
CA THR A 9 10.05 -2.89 -23.91
C THR A 9 10.12 -2.32 -25.33
N GLN A 10 10.01 -0.99 -25.53
CA GLN A 10 10.10 -0.38 -26.86
C GLN A 10 11.54 -0.05 -27.33
N LYS A 11 12.58 -0.26 -26.49
CA LYS A 11 13.97 0.13 -26.85
C LYS A 11 14.93 -1.01 -27.17
N THR A 12 14.49 -2.27 -27.20
CA THR A 12 15.38 -3.40 -27.51
C THR A 12 14.86 -4.21 -28.69
N ALA A 13 14.72 -3.56 -29.84
CA ALA A 13 14.47 -4.25 -31.11
C ALA A 13 15.30 -3.62 -32.25
N VAL A 14 16.63 -3.68 -32.19
CA VAL A 14 17.52 -3.77 -33.37
C VAL A 14 18.89 -4.30 -32.92
N ALA A 15 19.22 -5.55 -33.30
CA ALA A 15 20.48 -6.00 -33.89
C ALA A 15 20.67 -7.50 -33.66
N GLY A 16 20.58 -8.27 -34.75
CA GLY A 16 20.64 -9.73 -34.74
C GLY A 16 22.03 -10.34 -34.94
N PHE A 17 22.08 -11.62 -34.53
CA PHE A 17 22.89 -12.76 -34.99
C PHE A 17 24.41 -12.80 -34.78
N ALA A 18 24.86 -13.79 -34.00
CA ALA A 18 25.49 -15.02 -34.54
C ALA A 18 25.55 -16.17 -33.51
N LEU A 19 25.08 -17.36 -33.91
CA LEU A 19 25.21 -18.65 -33.21
C LEU A 19 26.65 -19.15 -33.21
N THR A 20 27.10 -19.83 -32.15
CA THR A 20 27.86 -21.11 -32.22
C THR A 20 28.13 -21.71 -30.83
N GLY A 21 27.89 -23.02 -30.69
CA GLY A 21 28.68 -23.92 -29.82
C GLY A 21 28.08 -24.39 -28.50
N ALA A 22 27.44 -25.56 -28.51
CA ALA A 22 27.07 -26.34 -27.32
C ALA A 22 28.26 -27.20 -26.83
N VAL A 23 28.45 -27.35 -25.50
CA VAL A 23 28.72 -28.61 -24.76
C VAL A 23 28.44 -28.34 -23.27
N GLY A 24 27.64 -29.19 -22.63
CA GLY A 24 27.16 -29.02 -21.26
C GLY A 24 28.04 -29.60 -20.16
N VAL A 25 27.65 -29.32 -18.91
CA VAL A 25 27.96 -30.12 -17.72
C VAL A 25 26.71 -30.18 -16.85
N LEU A 26 26.20 -31.40 -16.67
CA LEU A 26 25.23 -31.81 -15.67
C LEU A 26 25.94 -32.00 -14.32
N ALA A 27 25.40 -31.42 -13.24
CA ALA A 27 25.55 -31.92 -11.86
C ALA A 27 24.46 -31.28 -10.97
N THR A 28 23.34 -31.99 -10.75
CA THR A 28 22.90 -32.63 -9.48
C THR A 28 22.18 -31.71 -8.47
N ALA A 29 20.90 -32.05 -8.24
CA ALA A 29 19.85 -31.39 -7.43
C ALA A 29 20.02 -31.61 -5.89
N PRO A 30 19.12 -31.14 -4.98
CA PRO A 30 17.71 -31.59 -4.91
C PRO A 30 16.63 -30.55 -4.51
N GLU A 31 15.46 -30.76 -5.11
CA GLU A 31 14.07 -30.61 -4.66
C GLU A 31 13.79 -30.07 -3.25
N ALA A 32 13.04 -28.96 -3.18
CA ALA A 32 12.24 -28.60 -2.02
C ALA A 32 10.90 -29.37 -2.09
N LEU A 33 10.81 -30.44 -1.30
CA LEU A 33 9.57 -31.18 -1.07
C LEU A 33 8.55 -30.28 -0.37
N ALA A 34 7.42 -30.07 -1.05
CA ALA A 34 6.16 -29.73 -0.40
C ALA A 34 5.78 -30.89 0.53
N GLY A 35 5.54 -30.58 1.80
CA GLY A 35 4.97 -31.50 2.77
C GLY A 35 3.51 -31.76 2.44
N ASP A 36 3.27 -32.68 1.51
CA ASP A 36 1.97 -33.28 1.26
C ASP A 36 1.85 -34.48 2.22
N GLU A 37 1.08 -34.36 3.29
CA GLU A 37 0.69 -35.51 4.11
C GLU A 37 -0.22 -36.43 3.28
N ARG A 38 0.39 -37.40 2.60
CA ARG A 38 -0.34 -38.52 1.99
C ARG A 38 -0.61 -39.59 3.04
N SER A 39 -1.86 -39.66 3.48
CA SER A 39 -2.41 -40.81 4.19
C SER A 39 -2.26 -42.08 3.33
N HIS A 40 -1.52 -43.08 3.83
CA HIS A 40 -1.41 -44.40 3.22
C HIS A 40 -2.74 -45.16 3.29
N GLY A 41 -3.13 -45.74 2.16
CA GLY A 41 -4.27 -46.65 2.05
C GLY A 41 -3.99 -48.03 2.64
N GLY A 42 -4.99 -48.57 3.32
CA GLY A 42 -5.13 -49.99 3.64
C GLY A 42 -6.50 -50.48 3.18
N HIS A 43 -6.54 -51.49 2.32
CA HIS A 43 -7.76 -52.15 1.86
C HIS A 43 -8.42 -52.97 2.98
N GLY A 44 -9.75 -52.89 3.10
CA GLY A 44 -10.57 -53.89 3.77
C GLY A 44 -12.03 -53.46 3.99
N GLY A 45 -12.96 -54.12 3.27
CA GLY A 45 -14.28 -54.53 3.78
C GLY A 45 -15.39 -53.49 4.05
N GLU A 46 -16.42 -53.53 3.20
CA GLU A 46 -17.87 -53.49 3.52
C GLU A 46 -18.47 -52.63 4.66
N HIS A 47 -19.51 -51.89 4.25
CA HIS A 47 -20.68 -51.40 5.00
C HIS A 47 -20.50 -50.40 6.16
N GLY A 48 -21.07 -49.20 5.99
CA GLY A 48 -21.42 -48.32 7.12
C GLY A 48 -21.74 -46.89 6.70
N HIS A 49 -23.02 -46.54 6.67
CA HIS A 49 -23.48 -45.15 6.63
C HIS A 49 -22.88 -44.35 7.79
N GLY A 50 -22.19 -43.25 7.48
CA GLY A 50 -21.64 -42.34 8.48
C GLY A 50 -21.61 -40.92 7.93
N HIS A 51 -22.62 -40.11 8.29
CA HIS A 51 -22.56 -38.67 8.20
C HIS A 51 -21.45 -38.16 9.12
N GLY A 52 -20.28 -37.87 8.55
CA GLY A 52 -19.17 -37.20 9.23
C GLY A 52 -18.92 -35.86 8.54
N HIS A 53 -19.46 -34.79 9.11
CA HIS A 53 -19.12 -33.42 8.74
C HIS A 53 -17.69 -33.11 9.18
N ASP A 54 -16.72 -33.38 8.31
CA ASP A 54 -15.34 -32.97 8.53
C ASP A 54 -15.19 -31.48 8.18
N HIS A 55 -15.55 -30.62 9.13
CA HIS A 55 -15.42 -29.17 9.03
C HIS A 55 -13.97 -28.72 9.24
N HIS A 56 -13.02 -29.23 8.45
CA HIS A 56 -11.78 -28.51 8.21
C HIS A 56 -12.12 -27.30 7.33
N ARG A 57 -12.44 -26.18 7.98
CA ARG A 57 -12.79 -24.92 7.31
C ARG A 57 -11.61 -24.55 6.40
N ARG A 58 -11.80 -24.62 5.07
CA ARG A 58 -10.74 -24.28 4.09
C ARG A 58 -10.32 -22.82 4.27
N LEU A 59 -9.03 -22.55 4.07
CA LEU A 59 -8.46 -21.20 4.10
C LEU A 59 -9.11 -20.34 3.00
N GLY A 60 -9.38 -19.08 3.30
CA GLY A 60 -9.99 -18.14 2.37
C GLY A 60 -11.48 -18.34 2.21
N TYR A 61 -12.04 -17.80 1.13
CA TYR A 61 -13.49 -17.71 0.91
C TYR A 61 -14.02 -18.68 -0.16
N GLY A 62 -13.15 -19.48 -0.78
CA GLY A 62 -13.48 -20.32 -1.94
C GLY A 62 -12.83 -19.75 -3.22
N PRO A 63 -13.04 -20.41 -4.37
CA PRO A 63 -12.57 -19.89 -5.65
C PRO A 63 -13.29 -18.60 -6.03
N LEU A 64 -12.62 -17.75 -6.82
CA LEU A 64 -13.24 -16.58 -7.43
C LEU A 64 -14.18 -17.00 -8.56
N VAL A 65 -15.36 -16.39 -8.58
CA VAL A 65 -16.36 -16.59 -9.64
C VAL A 65 -16.29 -15.40 -10.58
N ALA A 66 -16.18 -15.67 -11.88
CA ALA A 66 -16.17 -14.63 -12.91
C ALA A 66 -17.41 -13.73 -12.79
N ASP A 67 -17.19 -12.43 -12.88
CA ASP A 67 -18.25 -11.45 -12.76
C ASP A 67 -19.07 -11.36 -14.06
N PRO A 68 -20.41 -11.55 -14.01
CA PRO A 68 -21.26 -11.35 -15.19
C PRO A 68 -21.14 -9.95 -15.81
N ASP A 69 -20.88 -8.92 -14.98
CA ASP A 69 -20.71 -7.54 -15.43
C ASP A 69 -19.25 -7.23 -15.83
N GLY A 70 -18.33 -8.18 -15.63
CA GLY A 70 -16.92 -8.09 -16.01
C GLY A 70 -16.14 -6.99 -15.27
N VAL A 71 -16.48 -6.70 -14.02
CA VAL A 71 -15.78 -5.72 -13.19
C VAL A 71 -14.93 -6.40 -12.12
N LEU A 72 -15.54 -7.23 -11.29
CA LEU A 72 -14.91 -7.74 -10.08
C LEU A 72 -15.32 -9.18 -9.77
N ALA A 73 -14.44 -10.14 -10.06
CA ALA A 73 -14.66 -11.52 -9.66
C ALA A 73 -14.52 -11.67 -8.15
N LEU A 74 -15.52 -12.31 -7.53
CA LEU A 74 -15.62 -12.50 -6.08
C LEU A 74 -15.96 -13.96 -5.74
N PRO A 75 -15.62 -14.43 -4.52
CA PRO A 75 -16.06 -15.73 -4.03
C PRO A 75 -17.58 -15.80 -3.91
N GLU A 76 -18.12 -17.02 -3.94
CA GLU A 76 -19.56 -17.25 -3.73
C GLU A 76 -20.05 -16.63 -2.41
N GLY A 77 -21.19 -15.92 -2.49
CA GLY A 77 -21.82 -15.24 -1.36
C GLY A 77 -21.33 -13.81 -1.12
N PHE A 78 -20.33 -13.34 -1.86
CA PHE A 78 -19.92 -11.93 -1.87
C PHE A 78 -20.58 -11.17 -3.02
N THR A 79 -20.75 -9.86 -2.81
CA THR A 79 -21.27 -8.91 -3.79
C THR A 79 -20.48 -7.62 -3.69
N TYR A 80 -20.55 -6.78 -4.74
CA TYR A 80 -20.00 -5.43 -4.69
C TYR A 80 -21.01 -4.39 -5.19
N ARG A 81 -20.72 -3.13 -4.86
CA ARG A 81 -21.39 -1.94 -5.41
C ARG A 81 -20.33 -0.92 -5.79
N VAL A 82 -20.42 -0.35 -7.00
CA VAL A 82 -19.63 0.83 -7.37
C VAL A 82 -20.13 2.05 -6.62
N ILE A 83 -19.22 2.73 -5.91
CA ILE A 83 -19.49 3.92 -5.09
C ILE A 83 -19.20 5.19 -5.88
N THR A 84 -17.99 5.29 -6.42
CA THR A 84 -17.55 6.39 -7.29
C THR A 84 -16.93 5.82 -8.56
N ARG A 85 -17.10 6.53 -9.67
CA ARG A 85 -16.46 6.21 -10.95
C ARG A 85 -16.15 7.48 -11.73
N THR A 86 -14.89 7.64 -12.11
CA THR A 86 -14.38 8.75 -12.92
C THR A 86 -15.23 8.96 -14.17
N GLY A 87 -15.55 10.22 -14.47
CA GLY A 87 -16.40 10.60 -15.62
C GLY A 87 -17.89 10.24 -15.48
N VAL A 88 -18.31 9.62 -14.37
CA VAL A 88 -19.70 9.22 -14.12
C VAL A 88 -20.23 9.88 -12.85
N THR A 89 -19.60 9.61 -11.70
CA THR A 89 -19.99 10.22 -10.42
C THR A 89 -19.61 11.69 -10.41
N ARG A 90 -20.48 12.52 -9.85
CA ARG A 90 -20.24 13.97 -9.69
C ARG A 90 -20.04 14.32 -8.23
N LEU A 91 -19.13 15.27 -8.01
CA LEU A 91 -19.00 15.96 -6.74
C LEU A 91 -20.20 16.90 -6.51
N GLU A 92 -20.38 17.33 -5.28
CA GLU A 92 -21.35 18.38 -4.89
C GLU A 92 -21.20 19.67 -5.70
N SER A 93 -19.99 19.99 -6.14
CA SER A 93 -19.67 21.17 -6.96
C SER A 93 -20.06 21.00 -8.44
N GLY A 94 -20.39 19.77 -8.87
CA GLY A 94 -20.87 19.45 -10.22
C GLY A 94 -19.81 18.87 -11.15
N GLU A 95 -18.51 19.04 -10.87
CA GLU A 95 -17.43 18.35 -11.57
C GLU A 95 -17.49 16.83 -11.36
N PHE A 96 -16.84 16.08 -12.23
CA PHE A 96 -16.72 14.63 -12.08
C PHE A 96 -15.73 14.25 -10.99
N THR A 97 -15.95 13.07 -10.40
CA THR A 97 -14.94 12.45 -9.53
C THR A 97 -13.60 12.34 -10.26
N PRO A 98 -12.48 12.70 -9.63
CA PRO A 98 -11.17 12.66 -10.27
C PRO A 98 -10.69 11.23 -10.54
N SER A 99 -9.75 11.08 -11.49
CA SER A 99 -9.15 9.79 -11.88
C SER A 99 -8.20 9.21 -10.81
N ASN A 100 -7.64 8.03 -11.08
CA ASN A 100 -6.53 7.40 -10.33
C ASN A 100 -6.81 7.35 -8.83
N HIS A 101 -7.93 6.72 -8.45
CA HIS A 101 -8.29 6.56 -7.04
C HIS A 101 -7.23 5.70 -6.33
N ASP A 102 -6.81 6.11 -5.14
CA ASP A 102 -5.68 5.49 -4.45
C ASP A 102 -5.95 5.33 -2.95
N GLY A 103 -4.93 5.47 -2.10
CA GLY A 103 -4.97 5.41 -0.65
C GLY A 103 -6.26 5.94 -0.07
N THR A 104 -6.95 5.08 0.67
CA THR A 104 -8.27 5.38 1.21
C THR A 104 -8.36 5.00 2.68
N ALA A 105 -9.01 5.84 3.47
CA ALA A 105 -9.35 5.52 4.86
C ALA A 105 -10.82 5.81 5.18
N THR A 106 -11.40 4.94 6.01
CA THR A 106 -12.78 5.10 6.49
C THR A 106 -12.82 5.78 7.86
N PHE A 107 -13.87 6.57 8.07
CA PHE A 107 -14.16 7.25 9.32
C PHE A 107 -15.65 7.18 9.62
N ALA A 108 -16.01 6.88 10.87
CA ALA A 108 -17.40 6.90 11.28
C ALA A 108 -17.98 8.32 11.16
N GLY A 109 -19.20 8.45 10.66
CA GLY A 109 -19.96 9.68 10.55
C GLY A 109 -21.24 9.68 11.40
N PRO A 110 -21.94 10.82 11.49
CA PRO A 110 -23.20 10.90 12.20
C PRO A 110 -24.26 10.00 11.55
N ARG A 111 -25.19 9.48 12.35
CA ARG A 111 -26.34 8.67 11.88
C ARG A 111 -25.93 7.45 11.03
N GLY A 112 -24.73 6.92 11.25
CA GLY A 112 -24.22 5.75 10.55
C GLY A 112 -23.76 6.00 9.11
N VAL A 113 -23.47 7.24 8.75
CA VAL A 113 -22.69 7.56 7.54
C VAL A 113 -21.27 7.01 7.71
N THR A 114 -20.70 6.51 6.63
CA THR A 114 -19.26 6.23 6.53
C THR A 114 -18.63 7.30 5.64
N TYR A 115 -17.66 8.03 6.19
CA TYR A 115 -16.80 8.90 5.40
C TYR A 115 -15.62 8.09 4.86
N LEU A 116 -15.25 8.30 3.61
CA LEU A 116 -14.01 7.82 3.01
C LEU A 116 -13.22 9.01 2.52
N VAL A 117 -11.96 9.16 2.96
CA VAL A 117 -11.03 10.09 2.30
C VAL A 117 -10.29 9.28 1.26
N ASN A 118 -10.43 9.64 -0.01
CA ASN A 118 -9.87 8.93 -1.15
C ASN A 118 -8.82 9.81 -1.82
N ASN A 119 -7.59 9.30 -1.93
CA ASN A 119 -6.54 9.98 -2.67
C ASN A 119 -6.74 9.86 -4.18
N HIS A 120 -6.16 10.81 -4.92
CA HIS A 120 -6.08 10.78 -6.37
C HIS A 120 -4.62 10.91 -6.82
N GLU A 121 -4.04 9.82 -7.32
CA GLU A 121 -2.62 9.69 -7.64
C GLU A 121 -2.26 10.32 -9.00
N LEU A 122 -2.54 11.62 -9.12
CA LEU A 122 -2.40 12.33 -10.39
C LEU A 122 -1.03 13.01 -10.46
N LYS A 123 -0.13 12.41 -11.26
CA LYS A 123 1.25 12.89 -11.44
C LYS A 123 1.35 14.08 -12.39
N GLY A 124 2.16 15.07 -12.02
CA GLY A 124 2.57 16.16 -12.89
C GLY A 124 1.51 17.26 -13.09
N ALA A 125 1.70 18.06 -14.14
CA ALA A 125 0.91 19.26 -14.36
C ALA A 125 -0.58 18.97 -14.57
N ARG A 126 -1.44 19.76 -13.90
CA ARG A 126 -2.90 19.71 -13.96
C ARG A 126 -3.47 19.65 -15.37
N SER A 127 -2.89 20.41 -16.30
CA SER A 127 -3.36 20.48 -17.69
C SER A 127 -3.25 19.17 -18.47
N LYS A 128 -2.55 18.16 -17.94
CA LYS A 128 -2.41 16.84 -18.54
C LYS A 128 -3.54 15.88 -18.18
N TRP A 129 -4.42 16.27 -17.26
CA TRP A 129 -5.47 15.41 -16.72
C TRP A 129 -6.84 15.90 -17.15
N GLU A 130 -7.67 14.99 -17.66
CA GLU A 130 -9.06 15.26 -18.03
C GLU A 130 -9.95 15.45 -16.78
N HIS A 131 -9.71 14.62 -15.75
CA HIS A 131 -10.44 14.64 -14.48
C HIS A 131 -9.49 14.86 -13.30
N PRO A 132 -8.87 16.06 -13.16
CA PRO A 132 -8.06 16.41 -12.00
C PRO A 132 -8.94 16.73 -10.78
N VAL A 133 -8.37 16.70 -9.58
CA VAL A 133 -9.09 17.15 -8.37
C VAL A 133 -9.51 18.61 -8.52
N PRO A 134 -10.81 18.98 -8.41
CA PRO A 134 -11.25 20.36 -8.64
C PRO A 134 -10.56 21.39 -7.73
N LEU A 135 -10.18 22.54 -8.28
CA LEU A 135 -9.59 23.64 -7.51
C LEU A 135 -10.68 24.34 -6.70
N THR A 136 -10.91 23.86 -5.48
CA THR A 136 -11.90 24.43 -4.56
C THR A 136 -11.28 25.55 -3.72
N GLU A 137 -11.92 26.72 -3.70
CA GLU A 137 -11.40 27.90 -2.99
C GLU A 137 -11.04 27.59 -1.52
N GLY A 138 -9.83 28.01 -1.12
CA GLY A 138 -9.30 27.79 0.23
C GLY A 138 -8.75 26.38 0.48
N LEU A 139 -8.91 25.42 -0.43
CA LEU A 139 -8.43 24.04 -0.30
C LEU A 139 -7.24 23.72 -1.22
N VAL A 140 -6.68 24.73 -1.92
CA VAL A 140 -5.63 24.54 -2.93
C VAL A 140 -4.25 24.78 -2.34
N TYR A 141 -3.37 23.78 -2.42
CA TYR A 141 -1.95 23.93 -2.12
C TYR A 141 -1.21 24.56 -3.31
N ASP A 142 -1.05 23.85 -4.43
CA ASP A 142 -0.46 24.35 -5.67
C ASP A 142 -1.46 24.19 -6.83
N PRO A 143 -1.97 25.29 -7.43
CA PRO A 143 -2.94 25.19 -8.52
C PRO A 143 -2.38 24.50 -9.79
N ALA A 144 -1.06 24.34 -9.91
CA ALA A 144 -0.43 23.64 -11.03
C ALA A 144 -0.47 22.11 -10.89
N ALA A 145 -0.67 21.57 -9.69
CA ALA A 145 -0.73 20.13 -9.46
C ALA A 145 -2.16 19.58 -9.66
N ALA A 146 -2.23 18.33 -10.11
CA ALA A 146 -3.48 17.67 -10.50
C ALA A 146 -4.17 16.93 -9.35
N GLY A 147 -3.38 16.44 -8.39
CA GLY A 147 -3.80 15.56 -7.31
C GLY A 147 -4.50 16.27 -6.16
N GLY A 148 -4.74 15.49 -5.11
CA GLY A 148 -5.53 15.87 -3.96
C GLY A 148 -6.25 14.66 -3.36
N CYS A 149 -7.25 14.95 -2.55
CA CYS A 149 -8.18 13.95 -2.03
C CYS A 149 -9.61 14.44 -2.20
N THR A 150 -10.53 13.51 -2.44
CA THR A 150 -11.96 13.72 -2.20
C THR A 150 -12.38 13.06 -0.89
N VAL A 151 -13.51 13.51 -0.37
CA VAL A 151 -14.20 12.87 0.75
C VAL A 151 -15.55 12.38 0.23
N VAL A 152 -15.75 11.08 0.30
CA VAL A 152 -16.96 10.38 -0.10
C VAL A 152 -17.80 10.09 1.15
N GLU A 153 -19.08 10.44 1.13
CA GLU A 153 -20.04 10.12 2.18
C GLU A 153 -20.94 8.99 1.71
N VAL A 154 -20.89 7.83 2.37
CA VAL A 154 -21.78 6.70 2.08
C VAL A 154 -22.82 6.57 3.17
N HIS A 155 -24.08 6.76 2.81
CA HIS A 155 -25.23 6.67 3.70
C HIS A 155 -25.77 5.24 3.77
N ARG A 156 -26.47 4.91 4.87
CA ARG A 156 -27.09 3.58 5.07
C ARG A 156 -28.14 3.22 4.02
N ASP A 157 -28.79 4.22 3.43
CA ASP A 157 -29.77 4.03 2.35
C ASP A 157 -29.11 3.86 0.97
N GLY A 158 -27.77 3.88 0.90
CA GLY A 158 -26.99 3.74 -0.32
C GLY A 158 -26.64 5.08 -0.99
N THR A 159 -27.19 6.21 -0.53
CA THR A 159 -26.88 7.54 -1.07
C THR A 159 -25.39 7.84 -0.93
N VAL A 160 -24.82 8.44 -1.98
CA VAL A 160 -23.41 8.84 -2.03
C VAL A 160 -23.33 10.34 -2.30
N ALA A 161 -22.49 11.03 -1.53
CA ALA A 161 -22.08 12.41 -1.80
C ALA A 161 -20.54 12.46 -1.85
N GLU A 162 -19.98 13.42 -2.57
CA GLU A 162 -18.54 13.57 -2.71
C GLU A 162 -18.13 15.03 -2.82
N TRP A 163 -17.03 15.40 -2.17
CA TRP A 163 -16.52 16.76 -2.16
C TRP A 163 -14.99 16.79 -2.02
N VAL A 164 -14.34 17.90 -2.39
CA VAL A 164 -12.87 18.03 -2.34
C VAL A 164 -12.39 18.19 -0.89
N GLY A 165 -11.54 17.27 -0.42
CA GLY A 165 -10.86 17.36 0.87
C GLY A 165 -9.66 18.31 0.83
N ILE A 166 -8.83 18.17 -0.20
CA ILE A 166 -7.65 19.00 -0.50
C ILE A 166 -7.40 18.91 -2.01
N ALA A 167 -6.90 19.99 -2.63
CA ALA A 167 -6.54 20.04 -4.03
C ALA A 167 -5.14 20.66 -4.23
N GLY A 168 -4.55 20.40 -5.39
CA GLY A 168 -3.27 20.99 -5.74
C GLY A 168 -2.09 20.41 -4.97
N THR A 169 -2.23 19.18 -4.46
CA THR A 169 -1.11 18.31 -4.12
C THR A 169 -0.83 17.40 -5.32
N SER A 170 0.27 16.65 -5.30
CA SER A 170 0.73 15.85 -6.45
C SER A 170 0.89 14.40 -6.08
N THR A 171 0.47 13.50 -6.97
CA THR A 171 0.75 12.05 -6.84
C THR A 171 0.37 11.55 -5.44
N ASN A 172 -0.86 11.85 -5.00
CA ASN A 172 -1.32 11.41 -3.71
C ASN A 172 -1.52 9.89 -3.78
N CYS A 173 -0.55 9.13 -3.28
CA CYS A 173 -0.50 7.67 -3.35
C CYS A 173 -1.29 7.09 -2.18
N ALA A 174 -0.61 6.49 -1.19
CA ALA A 174 -1.23 6.02 0.04
C ALA A 174 -1.30 7.08 1.15
N GLY A 175 -1.25 6.64 2.41
CA GLY A 175 -1.32 7.54 3.54
C GLY A 175 -1.52 6.85 4.89
N GLY A 176 -2.13 7.58 5.82
CA GLY A 176 -2.28 7.14 7.21
C GLY A 176 -3.52 7.64 7.90
N ARG A 177 -4.31 6.72 8.48
CA ARG A 177 -5.38 7.10 9.41
C ARG A 177 -4.79 7.48 10.77
N THR A 178 -5.18 8.65 11.28
CA THR A 178 -4.81 9.07 12.64
C THR A 178 -5.86 8.64 13.66
N GLU A 179 -5.43 8.42 14.90
CA GLU A 179 -6.34 8.09 16.02
C GLU A 179 -7.29 9.24 16.39
N TRP A 180 -6.94 10.48 16.03
CA TRP A 180 -7.83 11.63 16.22
C TRP A 180 -8.82 11.82 15.06
N GLY A 181 -8.84 10.88 14.10
CA GLY A 181 -9.85 10.77 13.06
C GLY A 181 -9.65 11.75 11.90
N THR A 182 -8.41 11.91 11.46
CA THR A 182 -8.02 12.58 10.21
C THR A 182 -7.22 11.62 9.33
N TRP A 183 -7.13 11.94 8.04
CA TRP A 183 -6.29 11.26 7.06
C TRP A 183 -4.99 12.05 6.86
N LEU A 184 -3.86 11.34 6.78
CA LEU A 184 -2.59 11.88 6.35
C LEU A 184 -2.35 11.40 4.91
N THR A 185 -2.57 12.27 3.94
CA THR A 185 -2.29 11.96 2.53
C THR A 185 -0.83 12.20 2.21
N CYS A 186 -0.21 11.30 1.46
CA CYS A 186 1.21 11.32 1.13
C CYS A 186 1.41 11.63 -0.36
N GLU A 187 2.31 12.58 -0.66
CA GLU A 187 2.75 12.80 -2.04
C GLU A 187 3.94 11.88 -2.40
N GLU A 188 3.74 10.97 -3.36
CA GLU A 188 4.77 10.16 -4.02
C GLU A 188 5.46 11.00 -5.11
N ASN A 189 6.06 12.11 -4.67
CA ASN A 189 6.70 13.09 -5.54
C ASN A 189 7.87 13.74 -4.79
N SER A 190 8.81 14.34 -5.51
CA SER A 190 9.86 15.17 -4.95
C SER A 190 10.23 16.35 -5.85
N ASP A 191 9.28 16.78 -6.70
CA ASP A 191 9.42 17.96 -7.54
C ASP A 191 9.59 19.23 -6.69
N LEU A 192 10.46 20.12 -7.19
CA LEU A 192 10.70 21.44 -6.62
C LEU A 192 9.92 22.50 -7.39
N ALA A 193 9.64 23.63 -6.74
CA ALA A 193 9.08 24.80 -7.40
C ALA A 193 9.90 25.17 -8.65
N GLY A 194 9.22 25.41 -9.77
CA GLY A 194 9.83 25.67 -11.08
C GLY A 194 10.32 24.43 -11.83
N LYS A 195 10.11 23.21 -11.31
CA LYS A 195 10.35 21.94 -12.01
C LYS A 195 9.03 21.30 -12.41
N ASN A 196 9.01 20.67 -13.58
CA ASN A 196 7.86 19.88 -14.09
C ASN A 196 6.51 20.61 -14.10
N GLY A 197 6.52 21.95 -14.09
CA GLY A 197 5.33 22.80 -14.09
C GLY A 197 4.82 23.20 -12.69
N MET A 198 5.47 22.74 -11.61
CA MET A 198 5.07 23.04 -10.24
C MET A 198 5.43 24.48 -9.84
N THR A 199 4.57 25.12 -9.04
CA THR A 199 4.81 26.45 -8.46
C THR A 199 5.25 26.40 -7.01
N LYS A 200 5.08 25.26 -6.34
CA LYS A 200 5.56 24.97 -4.99
C LYS A 200 6.42 23.70 -4.97
N ASP A 201 7.14 23.52 -3.87
CA ASP A 201 7.82 22.25 -3.61
C ASP A 201 6.79 21.19 -3.22
N HIS A 202 7.01 19.96 -3.67
CA HIS A 202 6.20 18.78 -3.40
C HIS A 202 7.03 17.65 -2.75
N GLY A 203 6.33 16.62 -2.31
CA GLY A 203 6.86 15.46 -1.60
C GLY A 203 6.62 15.51 -0.12
N TYR A 204 5.46 16.03 0.30
CA TYR A 204 5.12 16.17 1.70
C TYR A 204 3.85 15.42 2.06
N VAL A 205 3.66 15.22 3.36
CA VAL A 205 2.41 14.73 3.94
C VAL A 205 1.48 15.91 4.26
N PHE A 206 0.19 15.76 4.01
CA PHE A 206 -0.85 16.73 4.37
C PHE A 206 -1.94 16.08 5.23
N GLU A 207 -2.54 16.85 6.14
CA GLU A 207 -3.63 16.37 6.99
C GLU A 207 -4.99 16.82 6.44
N VAL A 208 -5.91 15.86 6.26
CA VAL A 208 -7.29 16.05 5.79
C VAL A 208 -8.27 15.59 6.87
N ASP A 209 -9.17 16.46 7.28
CA ASP A 209 -10.28 16.18 8.17
C ASP A 209 -11.55 15.83 7.34
N PRO A 210 -12.07 14.60 7.43
CA PRO A 210 -13.29 14.21 6.72
C PRO A 210 -14.57 14.79 7.32
N ARG A 211 -14.53 15.33 8.54
CA ARG A 211 -15.72 15.77 9.28
C ARG A 211 -15.86 17.29 9.31
N ASP A 212 -14.76 18.01 9.44
CA ASP A 212 -14.76 19.48 9.45
C ASP A 212 -14.07 20.05 8.21
N ARG A 213 -14.87 20.41 7.20
CA ARG A 213 -14.38 21.01 5.95
C ARG A 213 -13.57 22.29 6.18
N ARG A 214 -13.85 23.04 7.25
CA ARG A 214 -13.12 24.28 7.56
C ARG A 214 -11.72 23.99 8.06
N ALA A 215 -11.51 22.84 8.71
CA ALA A 215 -10.20 22.43 9.16
C ALA A 215 -9.21 22.20 8.00
N ASN A 216 -9.71 21.88 6.80
CA ASN A 216 -8.90 21.63 5.61
C ASN A 216 -8.45 22.91 4.88
N ARG A 217 -9.00 24.07 5.25
CA ARG A 217 -8.62 25.35 4.64
C ARG A 217 -7.16 25.68 4.90
N ASP A 218 -6.58 26.37 3.92
CA ASP A 218 -5.17 26.78 3.87
C ASP A 218 -4.25 25.56 4.07
N PRO A 219 -4.25 24.59 3.13
CA PRO A 219 -3.46 23.38 3.27
C PRO A 219 -1.98 23.69 3.45
N ARG A 220 -1.37 23.05 4.46
CA ARG A 220 0.04 23.23 4.81
C ARG A 220 0.74 21.87 4.89
N PRO A 221 1.89 21.71 4.22
CA PRO A 221 2.66 20.47 4.29
C PRO A 221 3.24 20.27 5.70
N ILE A 222 3.27 19.02 6.15
CA ILE A 222 3.91 18.61 7.40
C ILE A 222 5.41 18.39 7.13
N LYS A 223 6.13 19.49 6.89
CA LYS A 223 7.58 19.46 6.54
C LYS A 223 8.45 18.74 7.57
N ALA A 224 7.99 18.67 8.83
CA ALA A 224 8.66 17.93 9.89
C ALA A 224 8.89 16.44 9.55
N PHE A 225 8.05 15.84 8.69
CA PHE A 225 8.17 14.46 8.23
C PHE A 225 9.18 14.27 7.10
N GLY A 226 9.72 15.38 6.57
CA GLY A 226 10.68 15.38 5.46
C GLY A 226 10.03 15.39 4.08
N ARG A 227 10.88 15.46 3.07
CA ARG A 227 10.53 15.62 1.67
C ARG A 227 11.15 14.54 0.79
N TYR A 228 10.32 13.62 0.31
CA TYR A 228 10.70 12.47 -0.51
C TYR A 228 9.42 11.86 -1.11
N ASP A 229 9.58 10.78 -1.86
CA ASP A 229 8.49 10.06 -2.50
C ASP A 229 7.76 9.24 -1.38
N HIS A 230 6.84 9.88 -0.64
CA HIS A 230 6.16 9.27 0.52
C HIS A 230 5.07 8.33 0.05
N GLU A 231 5.08 7.09 0.54
CA GLU A 231 3.95 6.19 0.31
C GLU A 231 2.92 6.32 1.43
N ALA A 232 3.28 5.86 2.63
CA ALA A 232 2.37 5.70 3.73
C ALA A 232 2.97 6.24 5.03
N VAL A 233 2.08 6.52 5.97
CA VAL A 233 2.46 7.00 7.30
C VAL A 233 1.56 6.38 8.34
N VAL A 234 2.12 5.93 9.45
CA VAL A 234 1.33 5.49 10.60
C VAL A 234 1.87 6.10 11.89
N VAL A 235 0.99 6.36 12.85
CA VAL A 235 1.36 7.00 14.13
C VAL A 235 1.17 6.01 15.27
N ASP A 236 2.21 5.80 16.06
CA ASP A 236 2.09 5.05 17.32
C ASP A 236 1.24 5.85 18.32
N PRO A 237 0.07 5.33 18.73
CA PRO A 237 -0.83 6.03 19.65
C PRO A 237 -0.22 6.25 21.04
N LYS A 238 0.80 5.49 21.42
CA LYS A 238 1.41 5.54 22.77
C LYS A 238 2.56 6.52 22.84
N THR A 239 3.46 6.48 21.87
CA THR A 239 4.66 7.33 21.85
C THR A 239 4.48 8.59 21.03
N GLY A 240 3.54 8.59 20.08
CA GLY A 240 3.37 9.66 19.11
C GLY A 240 4.45 9.67 18.02
N HIS A 241 5.29 8.64 17.93
CA HIS A 241 6.19 8.48 16.78
C HIS A 241 5.38 8.27 15.51
N ALA A 242 5.78 8.91 14.41
CA ALA A 242 5.29 8.56 13.09
C ALA A 242 6.31 7.64 12.40
N TYR A 243 5.82 6.66 11.67
CA TYR A 243 6.61 5.76 10.84
C TYR A 243 6.20 5.96 9.39
N LEU A 244 7.17 6.08 8.47
CA LEU A 244 6.92 6.44 7.09
C LEU A 244 7.70 5.57 6.13
N THR A 245 7.16 5.34 4.94
CA THR A 245 7.79 4.61 3.85
C THR A 245 8.13 5.54 2.69
N GLU A 246 9.22 5.22 2.00
CA GLU A 246 9.63 5.87 0.75
C GLU A 246 9.64 4.86 -0.38
N ASP A 247 8.76 5.06 -1.36
CA ASP A 247 8.80 4.29 -2.60
C ASP A 247 9.96 4.78 -3.47
N ALA A 248 11.04 4.00 -3.49
CA ALA A 248 12.17 4.29 -4.34
C ALA A 248 12.95 3.04 -4.76
N SER A 249 13.59 3.20 -5.93
CA SER A 249 14.31 2.14 -6.65
C SER A 249 15.74 2.54 -7.06
N GLY A 250 16.28 3.69 -6.63
CA GLY A 250 17.63 4.12 -7.01
C GLY A 250 18.19 5.32 -6.23
N PRO A 251 18.96 5.11 -5.14
CA PRO A 251 19.08 3.84 -4.41
C PRO A 251 17.71 3.38 -3.87
N ASN A 252 17.63 2.12 -3.44
CA ASN A 252 16.45 1.55 -2.78
C ASN A 252 15.95 2.48 -1.64
N GLY A 253 14.64 2.49 -1.45
CA GLY A 253 13.92 3.31 -0.47
C GLY A 253 14.26 2.99 0.99
N LEU A 254 13.72 3.81 1.88
CA LEU A 254 13.98 3.78 3.31
C LEU A 254 12.70 3.71 4.13
N PHE A 255 12.79 3.04 5.28
CA PHE A 255 11.79 3.10 6.33
C PHE A 255 12.23 4.13 7.38
N PHE A 256 11.35 5.07 7.67
CA PHE A 256 11.63 6.20 8.56
C PHE A 256 10.86 6.15 9.87
N ARG A 257 11.41 6.83 10.87
CA ARG A 257 10.73 7.22 12.10
C ARG A 257 10.90 8.72 12.32
N TRP A 258 9.80 9.41 12.56
CA TRP A 258 9.80 10.75 13.12
C TRP A 258 9.47 10.71 14.62
N VAL A 259 10.33 11.33 15.42
CA VAL A 259 10.16 11.50 16.86
C VAL A 259 9.66 12.93 17.14
N PRO A 260 8.50 13.11 17.81
CA PRO A 260 7.96 14.44 18.06
C PRO A 260 8.81 15.24 19.06
N PRO A 261 8.77 16.59 19.00
CA PRO A 261 9.33 17.43 20.05
C PRO A 261 8.76 17.06 21.43
N LYS A 262 9.59 17.20 22.47
CA LYS A 262 9.14 16.97 23.85
C LYS A 262 7.92 17.83 24.18
N GLY A 263 6.85 17.19 24.65
CA GLY A 263 5.61 17.86 25.05
C GLY A 263 4.66 18.19 23.91
N PHE A 264 4.99 17.84 22.66
CA PHE A 264 4.02 17.91 21.56
C PHE A 264 2.84 16.98 21.85
N LYS A 265 1.63 17.49 21.61
CA LYS A 265 0.39 16.74 21.75
C LYS A 265 -0.27 16.64 20.39
N HIS A 266 -0.43 15.41 19.94
CA HIS A 266 -1.18 15.06 18.74
C HIS A 266 -2.65 15.48 18.85
N GLY A 267 -3.30 15.61 17.70
CA GLY A 267 -4.69 16.01 17.58
C GLY A 267 -4.99 16.65 16.24
N ARG A 268 -6.28 16.85 15.96
CA ARG A 268 -6.78 17.41 14.69
C ARG A 268 -6.08 18.72 14.34
N GLY A 269 -5.45 18.75 13.17
CA GLY A 269 -4.79 19.96 12.64
C GLY A 269 -3.54 20.39 13.41
N ARG A 270 -3.03 19.58 14.35
CA ARG A 270 -1.84 19.95 15.15
C ARG A 270 -0.54 19.71 14.39
N LEU A 271 -0.46 18.68 13.55
CA LEU A 271 0.76 18.36 12.81
C LEU A 271 1.14 19.48 11.83
N ARG A 272 0.16 20.04 11.12
CA ARG A 272 0.38 21.18 10.20
C ARG A 272 0.83 22.50 10.86
N THR A 273 0.88 22.55 12.20
CA THR A 273 1.38 23.71 12.97
C THR A 273 2.84 23.56 13.38
N LEU A 274 3.44 22.39 13.17
CA LEU A 274 4.84 22.15 13.48
C LEU A 274 5.75 23.07 12.66
N ALA A 275 6.83 23.54 13.28
CA ALA A 275 7.94 24.12 12.52
C ALA A 275 8.54 23.06 11.59
N ALA A 276 9.13 23.49 10.47
CA ALA A 276 9.65 22.58 9.45
C ALA A 276 10.75 21.63 9.97
N ASP A 277 11.52 22.06 10.98
CA ASP A 277 12.59 21.31 11.62
C ASP A 277 12.16 20.62 12.93
N ALA A 278 10.88 20.69 13.30
CA ALA A 278 10.39 20.14 14.56
C ALA A 278 10.57 18.61 14.65
N GLY A 279 11.03 18.13 15.81
CA GLY A 279 11.26 16.70 16.05
C GLY A 279 12.51 16.19 15.34
N VAL A 280 12.68 14.87 15.29
CA VAL A 280 13.84 14.23 14.64
C VAL A 280 13.35 13.19 13.66
N LEU A 281 13.75 13.30 12.39
CA LEU A 281 13.51 12.26 11.38
C LEU A 281 14.73 11.34 11.31
N GLN A 282 14.49 10.03 11.29
CA GLN A 282 15.54 9.01 11.32
C GLN A 282 15.23 7.89 10.32
N ALA A 283 16.25 7.34 9.67
CA ALA A 283 16.16 6.17 8.82
C ALA A 283 16.55 4.90 9.61
N PHE A 284 15.92 3.78 9.30
CA PHE A 284 16.18 2.50 9.97
C PHE A 284 17.54 1.88 9.61
N LYS A 285 18.09 1.14 10.57
CA LYS A 285 19.27 0.29 10.42
C LYS A 285 18.98 -1.06 11.07
N CYS A 286 19.06 -2.12 10.29
CA CYS A 286 18.78 -3.48 10.71
C CYS A 286 20.06 -4.26 11.02
N VAL A 287 19.96 -5.16 12.01
CA VAL A 287 20.97 -6.17 12.31
C VAL A 287 20.33 -7.56 12.39
N ASP A 288 21.05 -8.59 11.95
CA ASP A 288 20.63 -9.98 12.08
C ASP A 288 20.80 -10.51 13.52
N SER A 289 20.36 -11.75 13.76
CA SER A 289 20.49 -12.41 15.08
C SER A 289 21.92 -12.56 15.60
N SER A 290 22.93 -12.41 14.75
CA SER A 290 24.36 -12.43 15.11
C SER A 290 24.95 -11.02 15.30
N GLY A 291 24.12 -9.97 15.18
CA GLY A 291 24.54 -8.58 15.28
C GLY A 291 25.20 -8.03 14.02
N ARG A 292 25.14 -8.75 12.88
CA ARG A 292 25.69 -8.25 11.62
C ARG A 292 24.70 -7.31 10.95
N PHE A 293 25.21 -6.23 10.40
CA PHE A 293 24.41 -5.27 9.64
C PHE A 293 23.73 -5.93 8.43
N VAL A 294 22.46 -5.58 8.23
CA VAL A 294 21.65 -5.97 7.06
C VAL A 294 21.49 -4.75 6.16
N ASP A 295 22.11 -4.80 4.99
CA ASP A 295 22.11 -3.71 4.01
C ASP A 295 20.77 -3.55 3.30
N ASP A 296 20.07 -4.65 3.04
CA ASP A 296 18.79 -4.64 2.33
C ASP A 296 17.82 -5.72 2.86
N LEU A 297 16.52 -5.43 2.88
CA LEU A 297 15.50 -6.39 3.35
C LEU A 297 15.33 -7.62 2.43
N SER A 298 15.70 -7.52 1.16
CA SER A 298 15.72 -8.66 0.21
C SER A 298 16.65 -9.80 0.66
N ARG A 299 17.53 -9.56 1.63
CA ARG A 299 18.38 -10.60 2.25
C ARG A 299 17.56 -11.66 2.99
N ALA A 300 16.32 -11.35 3.40
CA ALA A 300 15.45 -12.32 4.05
C ALA A 300 14.72 -13.20 3.03
N THR A 301 14.88 -14.51 3.18
CA THR A 301 14.28 -15.51 2.27
C THR A 301 13.29 -16.44 2.97
N ARG A 302 12.96 -16.18 4.24
CA ARG A 302 12.10 -17.06 5.05
C ARG A 302 11.18 -16.26 5.95
N ILE A 303 9.88 -16.56 5.88
CA ILE A 303 8.86 -16.04 6.82
C ILE A 303 9.32 -16.33 8.26
N GLY A 304 9.11 -15.37 9.16
CA GLY A 304 9.57 -15.42 10.54
C GLY A 304 11.03 -14.98 10.75
N THR A 305 11.73 -14.54 9.70
CA THR A 305 13.02 -13.85 9.86
C THR A 305 12.82 -12.59 10.71
N VAL A 306 13.68 -12.39 11.71
CA VAL A 306 13.65 -11.24 12.62
C VAL A 306 14.95 -10.46 12.54
N TYR A 307 14.85 -9.15 12.38
CA TYR A 307 15.96 -8.20 12.49
C TYR A 307 15.77 -7.28 13.70
N GLY A 308 16.86 -6.94 14.37
CA GLY A 308 16.89 -5.84 15.35
C GLY A 308 16.97 -4.50 14.61
N VAL A 309 16.35 -3.46 15.16
CA VAL A 309 16.24 -2.14 14.50
C VAL A 309 16.83 -1.01 15.36
N ASP A 310 17.82 -0.35 14.79
CA ASP A 310 18.39 0.94 15.20
C ASP A 310 17.94 2.05 14.24
N TRP A 311 18.23 3.29 14.63
CA TRP A 311 17.79 4.50 13.92
C TRP A 311 18.96 5.45 13.73
N VAL A 312 19.07 6.03 12.54
CA VAL A 312 20.11 6.97 12.15
C VAL A 312 19.46 8.29 11.75
N ASP A 313 19.90 9.39 12.34
CA ASP A 313 19.34 10.71 12.06
C ASP A 313 19.50 11.10 10.59
N VAL A 314 18.41 11.63 10.01
CA VAL A 314 18.42 12.19 8.65
C VAL A 314 19.07 13.58 8.70
N PRO A 315 20.18 13.83 7.97
CA PRO A 315 20.88 15.11 8.04
C PRO A 315 20.06 16.30 7.54
N ASP A 316 19.44 16.19 6.36
CA ASP A 316 18.62 17.23 5.74
C ASP A 316 17.27 16.65 5.29
N ARG A 317 16.28 16.65 6.18
CA ARG A 317 14.96 16.05 5.89
C ARG A 317 14.21 16.72 4.75
N ASP A 318 14.47 18.00 4.48
CA ASP A 318 13.79 18.78 3.44
C ASP A 318 14.40 18.53 2.05
N ALA A 319 15.49 17.75 1.97
CA ALA A 319 16.18 17.39 0.74
C ALA A 319 16.44 18.61 -0.15
N ARG A 320 16.98 19.69 0.42
CA ARG A 320 17.18 20.98 -0.27
C ARG A 320 18.14 20.85 -1.44
N THR A 321 19.11 19.96 -1.32
CA THR A 321 20.12 19.71 -2.35
C THR A 321 20.22 18.24 -2.73
N THR A 322 20.07 17.33 -1.78
CA THR A 322 20.24 15.88 -1.99
C THR A 322 19.01 15.14 -1.48
N PRO A 323 18.37 14.27 -2.29
CA PRO A 323 17.26 13.41 -1.83
C PRO A 323 17.64 12.67 -0.55
N VAL A 324 16.70 12.54 0.40
CA VAL A 324 16.95 11.96 1.73
C VAL A 324 17.70 10.62 1.64
N ARG A 325 17.23 9.69 0.81
CA ARG A 325 17.87 8.37 0.61
C ARG A 325 19.32 8.38 0.12
N LYS A 326 19.77 9.49 -0.48
CA LYS A 326 21.12 9.67 -1.05
C LYS A 326 22.08 10.38 -0.10
N GLN A 327 21.63 10.77 1.09
CA GLN A 327 22.48 11.46 2.07
C GLN A 327 23.35 10.51 2.90
N PHE A 328 23.07 9.21 2.84
CA PHE A 328 23.74 8.17 3.61
C PHE A 328 24.81 7.45 2.80
N ALA A 329 25.98 7.24 3.41
CA ALA A 329 27.02 6.37 2.90
C ALA A 329 26.66 4.89 3.10
N ASP A 330 27.38 4.01 2.39
CA ASP A 330 27.21 2.56 2.52
C ASP A 330 27.43 2.10 3.98
N GLY A 331 26.59 1.16 4.44
CA GLY A 331 26.66 0.62 5.80
C GLY A 331 26.00 1.47 6.90
N GLN A 332 25.46 2.66 6.55
CA GLN A 332 24.80 3.51 7.53
C GLN A 332 23.33 3.15 7.77
N VAL A 333 22.60 2.80 6.72
CA VAL A 333 21.15 2.55 6.76
C VAL A 333 20.80 1.27 6.02
N THR A 334 19.76 0.59 6.45
CA THR A 334 19.16 -0.52 5.68
C THR A 334 18.27 0.05 4.60
N ARG A 335 18.12 -0.69 3.50
CA ARG A 335 17.26 -0.31 2.38
C ARG A 335 16.27 -1.40 2.06
N ALA A 336 15.25 -1.06 1.28
CA ALA A 336 14.41 -2.03 0.62
C ALA A 336 13.84 -1.40 -0.64
N ARG A 337 13.59 -2.22 -1.64
CA ARG A 337 12.86 -1.79 -2.82
C ARG A 337 11.44 -1.45 -2.44
N LYS A 338 10.92 -0.36 -3.01
CA LYS A 338 9.48 -0.16 -3.12
C LYS A 338 8.79 -0.34 -1.77
N LEU A 339 9.22 0.45 -0.79
CA LEU A 339 8.58 0.45 0.52
C LEU A 339 7.29 1.23 0.37
N GLU A 340 6.18 0.52 0.41
CA GLU A 340 4.89 1.04 0.01
C GLU A 340 3.92 1.07 1.20
N GLY A 341 2.74 0.46 1.07
CA GLY A 341 1.66 0.50 2.04
C GLY A 341 2.07 0.17 3.49
N MET A 342 1.39 0.84 4.43
CA MET A 342 1.57 0.62 5.86
C MET A 342 0.25 0.54 6.60
N TRP A 343 0.23 -0.23 7.70
CA TRP A 343 -0.91 -0.24 8.61
C TRP A 343 -0.48 -0.41 10.07
N TRP A 344 -1.06 0.38 10.97
CA TRP A 344 -0.84 0.22 12.41
C TRP A 344 -1.88 -0.71 13.05
N ALA A 345 -1.41 -1.82 13.60
CA ALA A 345 -2.22 -2.71 14.43
C ALA A 345 -1.32 -3.57 15.31
N ASP A 346 -1.91 -4.32 16.24
CA ASP A 346 -1.20 -5.30 17.07
C ASP A 346 -0.02 -4.70 17.88
N GLY A 347 -0.06 -3.38 18.09
CA GLY A 347 0.96 -2.61 18.79
C GLY A 347 2.21 -2.29 17.97
N GLY A 348 2.19 -2.45 16.65
CA GLY A 348 3.28 -2.16 15.73
C GLY A 348 2.81 -1.74 14.34
N ALA A 349 3.76 -1.66 13.41
CA ALA A 349 3.50 -1.26 12.03
C ALA A 349 3.73 -2.43 11.06
N TYR A 350 2.74 -2.74 10.24
CA TYR A 350 2.93 -3.55 9.03
C TYR A 350 3.49 -2.66 7.92
N VAL A 351 4.46 -3.17 7.17
CA VAL A 351 5.20 -2.42 6.13
C VAL A 351 5.41 -3.32 4.93
N VAL A 352 5.04 -2.84 3.75
CA VAL A 352 5.19 -3.57 2.50
C VAL A 352 6.52 -3.26 1.82
N SER A 353 7.11 -4.26 1.18
CA SER A 353 8.15 -4.14 0.16
C SER A 353 7.74 -4.97 -1.05
N SER A 354 7.43 -4.30 -2.16
CA SER A 354 6.62 -4.89 -3.23
C SER A 354 7.38 -5.92 -4.05
N TYR A 355 8.67 -5.75 -4.27
CA TYR A 355 9.48 -6.74 -4.96
C TYR A 355 10.98 -6.56 -4.73
N ALA A 356 11.76 -7.58 -5.09
CA ALA A 356 13.19 -7.46 -5.32
C ALA A 356 13.59 -8.26 -6.56
N ARG A 357 14.60 -7.77 -7.27
CA ARG A 357 15.15 -8.34 -8.51
C ARG A 357 16.68 -8.25 -8.47
N GLU A 358 17.35 -8.49 -9.61
CA GLU A 358 18.82 -8.58 -9.73
C GLU A 358 19.58 -7.32 -9.26
N GLU A 359 18.93 -6.17 -9.27
CA GLU A 359 19.48 -4.91 -8.76
C GLU A 359 19.43 -4.77 -7.24
N SER A 360 18.75 -5.68 -6.54
CA SER A 360 18.80 -5.83 -5.09
C SER A 360 19.79 -6.93 -4.71
N PRO A 361 20.48 -6.82 -3.57
CA PRO A 361 21.58 -7.72 -3.27
C PRO A 361 21.11 -9.07 -2.68
N GLY A 362 19.83 -9.20 -2.32
CA GLY A 362 19.21 -10.42 -1.81
C GLY A 362 18.56 -11.30 -2.88
N ALA A 363 17.69 -12.21 -2.46
CA ALA A 363 16.97 -13.07 -3.39
C ALA A 363 15.81 -12.32 -4.04
N ALA A 364 15.54 -12.62 -5.32
CA ALA A 364 14.37 -12.09 -6.00
C ALA A 364 13.07 -12.61 -5.34
N HIS A 365 12.09 -11.72 -5.21
CA HIS A 365 10.78 -12.02 -4.64
C HIS A 365 9.76 -11.03 -5.20
N ASP A 366 8.49 -11.38 -5.10
CA ASP A 366 7.36 -10.57 -5.58
C ASP A 366 6.52 -9.99 -4.46
N GLY A 367 7.08 -9.99 -3.25
CA GLY A 367 6.45 -9.28 -2.16
C GLY A 367 6.97 -9.70 -0.82
N GLN A 368 7.11 -8.73 0.06
CA GLN A 368 7.34 -8.95 1.47
C GLN A 368 6.40 -8.05 2.27
N VAL A 369 5.84 -8.61 3.34
CA VAL A 369 5.19 -7.79 4.39
C VAL A 369 5.92 -8.01 5.69
N TRP A 370 6.39 -6.91 6.27
CA TRP A 370 7.15 -6.87 7.51
C TRP A 370 6.30 -6.33 8.65
N PHE A 371 6.58 -6.76 9.88
CA PHE A 371 5.97 -6.20 11.10
C PHE A 371 7.05 -5.61 12.00
N TYR A 372 6.98 -4.30 12.23
CA TYR A 372 7.83 -3.57 13.16
C TYR A 372 7.18 -3.45 14.54
N ASP A 373 7.80 -4.07 15.54
CA ASP A 373 7.44 -3.91 16.96
C ASP A 373 8.35 -2.83 17.60
N PRO A 374 7.83 -1.65 17.94
CA PRO A 374 8.63 -0.58 18.54
C PRO A 374 9.08 -0.87 19.97
N LYS A 375 8.36 -1.72 20.72
CA LYS A 375 8.75 -2.08 22.10
C LYS A 375 9.94 -3.02 22.10
N ARG A 376 9.94 -4.00 21.20
CA ARG A 376 11.04 -4.95 21.04
C ARG A 376 12.15 -4.42 20.14
N ARG A 377 11.85 -3.38 19.35
CA ARG A 377 12.71 -2.83 18.30
C ARG A 377 13.11 -3.91 17.29
N THR A 378 12.12 -4.67 16.82
CA THR A 378 12.32 -5.78 15.90
C THR A 378 11.45 -5.65 14.67
N LEU A 379 12.00 -6.01 13.50
CA LEU A 379 11.28 -6.13 12.24
C LEU A 379 11.17 -7.62 11.88
N THR A 380 9.95 -8.14 11.72
CA THR A 380 9.69 -9.58 11.46
C THR A 380 9.04 -9.76 10.10
N LEU A 381 9.58 -10.63 9.24
CA LEU A 381 8.98 -10.98 7.96
C LEU A 381 7.72 -11.83 8.19
N LYS A 382 6.56 -11.37 7.74
CA LYS A 382 5.25 -12.01 7.94
C LYS A 382 4.71 -12.67 6.69
N VAL A 383 4.92 -12.06 5.54
CA VAL A 383 4.50 -12.59 4.22
C VAL A 383 5.69 -12.52 3.30
N LEU A 384 5.88 -13.56 2.48
CA LEU A 384 6.89 -13.60 1.43
C LEU A 384 6.25 -14.25 0.20
N LEU A 385 6.20 -13.51 -0.91
CA LEU A 385 5.73 -13.99 -2.21
C LEU A 385 6.96 -14.33 -3.06
N GLY A 386 6.99 -15.56 -3.57
CA GLY A 386 8.01 -15.97 -4.54
C GLY A 386 7.77 -15.32 -5.90
N VAL A 387 8.78 -15.30 -6.77
CA VAL A 387 8.64 -14.72 -8.12
C VAL A 387 7.52 -15.43 -8.90
N ASN A 388 6.53 -14.66 -9.33
CA ASN A 388 5.47 -15.05 -10.22
C ASN A 388 6.02 -15.17 -11.64
N ALA A 389 6.06 -16.41 -12.16
CA ALA A 389 6.60 -16.69 -13.48
C ALA A 389 5.61 -16.43 -14.62
N ALA A 390 4.34 -16.21 -14.31
CA ALA A 390 3.24 -16.05 -15.27
C ALA A 390 2.21 -15.02 -14.76
N PRO A 391 2.60 -13.74 -14.59
CA PRO A 391 1.73 -12.68 -14.07
C PRO A 391 0.45 -12.44 -14.89
N GLU A 392 0.46 -12.81 -16.17
CA GLU A 392 -0.72 -12.74 -17.04
C GLU A 392 -1.77 -13.84 -16.78
N GLN A 393 -1.47 -14.80 -15.89
CA GLN A 393 -2.33 -15.92 -15.54
C GLN A 393 -2.80 -15.80 -14.08
N ASP A 394 -4.09 -16.01 -13.86
CA ASP A 394 -4.67 -16.08 -12.51
C ASP A 394 -4.00 -17.20 -11.70
N GLY A 395 -3.47 -16.85 -10.52
CA GLY A 395 -2.89 -17.82 -9.60
C GLY A 395 -1.99 -17.23 -8.53
N ALA A 396 -0.73 -16.95 -8.90
CA ALA A 396 0.25 -16.42 -7.96
C ALA A 396 0.07 -14.92 -7.76
N PHE A 397 0.35 -14.47 -6.52
CA PHE A 397 0.27 -13.06 -6.16
C PHE A 397 1.64 -12.38 -6.31
N ASP A 398 1.65 -11.12 -6.72
CA ASP A 398 2.83 -10.29 -6.89
C ASP A 398 2.55 -8.79 -6.71
N GLY A 399 3.60 -8.05 -6.33
CA GLY A 399 3.55 -6.61 -6.15
C GLY A 399 2.55 -6.17 -5.08
N PRO A 400 2.61 -6.70 -3.83
CA PRO A 400 1.77 -6.16 -2.78
C PRO A 400 2.12 -4.69 -2.58
N ASP A 401 1.09 -3.87 -2.39
CA ASP A 401 1.21 -2.44 -2.09
C ASP A 401 0.28 -2.10 -0.90
N ASN A 402 -0.93 -1.63 -1.20
CA ASN A 402 -1.83 -1.04 -0.23
C ASN A 402 -2.35 -2.13 0.71
N ILE A 403 -2.33 -1.89 2.02
CA ILE A 403 -2.70 -2.90 3.03
C ILE A 403 -3.66 -2.41 4.08
N THR A 404 -4.48 -3.32 4.60
CA THR A 404 -5.28 -3.11 5.80
C THR A 404 -5.30 -4.34 6.69
N VAL A 405 -5.38 -4.12 8.00
CA VAL A 405 -5.60 -5.22 8.96
C VAL A 405 -7.09 -5.53 9.02
N SER A 406 -7.41 -6.80 8.81
CA SER A 406 -8.79 -7.27 8.82
C SER A 406 -9.37 -7.28 10.24
N PRO A 407 -10.60 -6.77 10.47
CA PRO A 407 -11.33 -6.97 11.73
C PRO A 407 -11.48 -8.44 12.11
N TYR A 408 -11.38 -9.32 11.12
CA TYR A 408 -11.48 -10.76 11.25
C TYR A 408 -10.13 -11.44 11.51
N GLY A 409 -9.03 -10.68 11.58
CA GLY A 409 -7.66 -11.15 11.76
C GLY A 409 -6.91 -11.37 10.45
N GLY A 410 -5.59 -11.19 10.50
CA GLY A 410 -4.72 -11.18 9.32
C GLY A 410 -4.78 -9.86 8.55
N LEU A 411 -4.22 -9.88 7.35
CA LEU A 411 -4.13 -8.74 6.44
C LEU A 411 -5.05 -8.94 5.23
N VAL A 412 -5.50 -7.84 4.65
CA VAL A 412 -5.95 -7.76 3.26
C VAL A 412 -4.99 -6.84 2.53
N ILE A 413 -4.55 -7.27 1.36
CA ILE A 413 -3.46 -6.68 0.59
C ILE A 413 -3.97 -6.49 -0.84
N ALA A 414 -3.65 -5.34 -1.42
CA ALA A 414 -3.91 -5.00 -2.80
C ALA A 414 -2.64 -5.16 -3.65
N GLU A 415 -2.80 -5.58 -4.90
CA GLU A 415 -1.68 -5.79 -5.84
C GLU A 415 -1.53 -4.63 -6.82
N ASP A 416 -0.31 -4.09 -6.87
CA ASP A 416 0.30 -3.32 -7.96
C ASP A 416 1.38 -4.18 -8.66
N GLY A 417 0.99 -5.41 -9.00
CA GLY A 417 1.83 -6.40 -9.68
C GLY A 417 1.83 -6.27 -11.19
N GLU A 418 2.36 -7.28 -11.87
CA GLU A 418 2.22 -7.40 -13.31
C GLU A 418 0.96 -8.21 -13.67
N GLY A 419 0.28 -7.84 -14.76
CA GLY A 419 -0.81 -8.63 -15.30
C GLY A 419 -2.08 -8.60 -14.45
N VAL A 420 -2.52 -9.77 -13.98
CA VAL A 420 -3.81 -9.92 -13.30
C VAL A 420 -3.70 -9.46 -11.84
N SER A 421 -4.42 -8.39 -11.48
CA SER A 421 -4.41 -7.85 -10.11
C SER A 421 -5.52 -8.42 -9.23
N HIS A 422 -5.19 -8.66 -7.96
CA HIS A 422 -6.08 -9.18 -6.92
C HIS A 422 -6.13 -8.31 -5.67
N LEU A 423 -7.23 -8.48 -4.94
CA LEU A 423 -7.20 -8.35 -3.48
C LEU A 423 -6.97 -9.75 -2.91
N PHE A 424 -6.02 -9.88 -2.00
CA PHE A 424 -5.76 -11.15 -1.32
C PHE A 424 -5.61 -10.97 0.18
N GLY A 425 -5.94 -12.02 0.92
CA GLY A 425 -5.75 -12.06 2.36
C GLY A 425 -4.48 -12.79 2.74
N ALA A 426 -3.85 -12.40 3.84
CA ALA A 426 -2.74 -13.12 4.44
C ALA A 426 -3.01 -13.40 5.92
N THR A 427 -2.74 -14.63 6.34
CA THR A 427 -2.85 -15.05 7.74
C THR A 427 -1.61 -14.66 8.55
N ASP A 428 -1.68 -14.79 9.88
CA ASP A 428 -0.54 -14.52 10.78
C ASP A 428 0.68 -15.43 10.50
N SER A 429 0.46 -16.61 9.93
CA SER A 429 1.51 -17.55 9.49
C SER A 429 2.02 -17.28 8.08
N GLY A 430 1.49 -16.26 7.39
CA GLY A 430 1.91 -15.84 6.06
C GLY A 430 1.27 -16.61 4.91
N ARG A 431 0.33 -17.52 5.18
CA ARG A 431 -0.46 -18.19 4.13
C ARG A 431 -1.42 -17.19 3.48
N THR A 432 -1.48 -17.18 2.16
CA THR A 432 -2.30 -16.27 1.36
C THR A 432 -3.54 -16.95 0.78
N TYR A 433 -4.55 -16.15 0.40
CA TYR A 433 -5.77 -16.62 -0.27
C TYR A 433 -6.45 -15.47 -1.04
N PRO A 434 -7.12 -15.73 -2.18
CA PRO A 434 -7.76 -14.67 -2.95
C PRO A 434 -9.02 -14.13 -2.27
N ILE A 435 -9.31 -12.85 -2.49
CA ILE A 435 -10.52 -12.15 -2.05
C ILE A 435 -11.27 -11.54 -3.24
N ALA A 436 -10.56 -10.96 -4.20
CA ALA A 436 -11.15 -10.44 -5.43
C ALA A 436 -10.12 -10.46 -6.57
N ARG A 437 -10.60 -10.47 -7.82
CA ARG A 437 -9.77 -10.26 -9.02
C ARG A 437 -10.39 -9.16 -9.87
N ASN A 438 -9.55 -8.28 -10.40
CA ASN A 438 -9.98 -7.26 -11.34
C ASN A 438 -10.27 -7.93 -12.70
N ASP A 439 -11.55 -8.02 -13.06
CA ASP A 439 -11.99 -8.58 -14.35
C ASP A 439 -12.18 -7.47 -15.40
N LEU A 440 -12.10 -6.20 -15.00
CA LEU A 440 -12.33 -5.04 -15.88
C LEU A 440 -11.14 -4.80 -16.80
N ASN A 441 -9.92 -4.84 -16.26
CA ASN A 441 -8.67 -4.51 -16.93
C ASN A 441 -7.46 -4.96 -16.09
N ASP A 442 -6.26 -4.67 -16.60
CA ASP A 442 -4.98 -4.94 -15.93
C ASP A 442 -4.55 -3.81 -14.96
N SER A 443 -5.49 -2.97 -14.49
CA SER A 443 -5.17 -1.94 -13.49
C SER A 443 -5.01 -2.58 -12.12
N GLU A 444 -4.11 -2.01 -11.32
CA GLU A 444 -3.93 -2.37 -9.92
C GLU A 444 -5.17 -2.13 -9.05
N PHE A 445 -5.18 -2.81 -7.90
CA PHE A 445 -6.04 -2.46 -6.78
C PHE A 445 -5.32 -1.51 -5.82
N THR A 446 -6.05 -0.54 -5.27
CA THR A 446 -5.53 0.40 -4.27
C THR A 446 -6.57 0.67 -3.18
N GLY A 447 -6.20 1.45 -2.16
CA GLY A 447 -7.15 2.02 -1.20
C GLY A 447 -7.95 1.00 -0.38
N VAL A 448 -7.39 -0.18 -0.13
CA VAL A 448 -8.10 -1.27 0.54
C VAL A 448 -8.33 -0.96 2.02
N VAL A 449 -9.59 -0.89 2.47
CA VAL A 449 -9.93 -0.54 3.85
C VAL A 449 -11.32 -1.01 4.29
N PHE A 450 -11.44 -1.54 5.51
CA PHE A 450 -12.75 -1.86 6.07
C PHE A 450 -13.49 -0.61 6.55
N SER A 451 -14.82 -0.62 6.36
CA SER A 451 -15.77 0.22 7.09
C SER A 451 -15.55 0.16 8.62
N PRO A 452 -15.94 1.21 9.38
CA PRO A 452 -15.75 1.23 10.83
C PRO A 452 -16.47 0.11 11.60
N ASP A 453 -17.55 -0.44 11.06
CA ASP A 453 -18.26 -1.60 11.61
C ASP A 453 -17.70 -2.95 11.13
N GLY A 454 -16.87 -2.94 10.08
CA GLY A 454 -16.18 -4.12 9.56
C GLY A 454 -17.01 -4.97 8.61
N ASP A 455 -18.21 -4.53 8.22
CA ASP A 455 -19.13 -5.32 7.38
C ASP A 455 -18.90 -5.11 5.88
N THR A 456 -18.28 -3.99 5.51
CA THR A 456 -17.92 -3.64 4.13
C THR A 456 -16.42 -3.46 3.99
N LEU A 457 -15.81 -4.09 2.99
CA LEU A 457 -14.45 -3.80 2.53
C LEU A 457 -14.55 -2.85 1.33
N TYR A 458 -13.89 -1.69 1.41
CA TYR A 458 -13.72 -0.80 0.27
C TYR A 458 -12.38 -1.07 -0.39
N ALA A 459 -12.32 -0.91 -1.70
CA ALA A 459 -11.11 -0.93 -2.50
C ALA A 459 -11.34 -0.13 -3.79
N ASN A 460 -10.26 0.20 -4.47
CA ASN A 460 -10.28 0.94 -5.72
C ASN A 460 -9.66 0.11 -6.84
N ILE A 461 -10.18 0.27 -8.06
CA ILE A 461 -9.45 -0.02 -9.30
C ILE A 461 -8.87 1.32 -9.77
N GLN A 462 -7.54 1.44 -9.79
CA GLN A 462 -6.88 2.75 -9.90
C GLN A 462 -7.20 3.45 -11.22
N GLU A 463 -7.06 2.77 -12.36
CA GLU A 463 -7.41 3.25 -13.68
C GLU A 463 -8.64 2.51 -14.24
N PRO A 464 -9.74 3.22 -14.55
CA PRO A 464 -9.89 4.67 -14.68
C PRO A 464 -10.23 5.42 -13.37
N GLY A 465 -10.30 4.75 -12.23
CA GLY A 465 -10.70 5.31 -10.95
C GLY A 465 -12.12 4.90 -10.62
N ILE A 466 -12.23 3.76 -9.92
CA ILE A 466 -13.49 3.16 -9.52
C ILE A 466 -13.37 2.71 -8.06
N MET A 467 -14.17 3.26 -7.17
CA MET A 467 -14.30 2.75 -5.80
C MET A 467 -15.41 1.71 -5.72
N VAL A 468 -15.10 0.55 -5.16
CA VAL A 468 -16.07 -0.52 -4.90
C VAL A 468 -16.26 -0.74 -3.40
N ALA A 469 -17.49 -1.07 -3.01
CA ALA A 469 -17.85 -1.55 -1.69
C ALA A 469 -18.20 -3.03 -1.78
N ILE A 470 -17.37 -3.90 -1.19
CA ILE A 470 -17.52 -5.36 -1.18
C ILE A 470 -18.17 -5.78 0.14
N THR A 471 -19.24 -6.56 0.04
CA THR A 471 -19.97 -7.13 1.19
C THR A 471 -20.12 -8.63 1.02
N GLY A 472 -20.10 -9.37 2.12
CA GLY A 472 -20.29 -10.82 2.08
C GLY A 472 -20.06 -11.47 3.44
N PRO A 473 -19.95 -12.81 3.48
CA PRO A 473 -19.79 -13.59 4.71
C PRO A 473 -18.35 -13.50 5.25
N TRP A 474 -17.89 -12.30 5.58
CA TRP A 474 -16.61 -12.05 6.22
C TRP A 474 -16.47 -12.90 7.49
N ARG A 475 -15.30 -13.50 7.68
CA ARG A 475 -15.07 -14.38 8.83
C ARG A 475 -13.61 -14.45 9.20
N ARG A 476 -13.37 -14.79 10.47
CA ARG A 476 -12.04 -15.15 10.94
C ARG A 476 -11.55 -16.40 10.23
N GLN A 477 -10.36 -16.30 9.65
CA GLN A 477 -9.71 -17.42 8.99
C GLN A 477 -9.10 -18.38 10.02
N PRO A 478 -8.97 -19.68 9.71
CA PRO A 478 -8.28 -20.63 10.56
C PRO A 478 -6.86 -20.15 10.87
N ARG A 479 -6.41 -20.32 12.11
CA ARG A 479 -5.01 -20.17 12.50
C ARG A 479 -4.26 -21.40 12.00
N GLY A 480 -3.98 -21.41 10.70
CA GLY A 480 -3.26 -22.49 10.04
C GLY A 480 -1.80 -22.57 10.43
#